data_AF-A0A6V8PX82-F1
#
_entry.id   AF-A0A6V8PX82-F1
#
_cell.length_a   1.000
_cell.length_b   1.000
_cell.length_c   1.000
_cell.angle_alpha   90.00
_cell.angle_beta   90.00
_cell.angle_gamma   90.00
#
_symmetry.space_group_name_H-M   'P 1'
#
loop_
_entity.id
_entity.type
_entity.pdbx_description
1 polymer ?
#
loop_
_entity_poly.entity_id
_entity_poly.type
_entity_poly.pdbx_seq_one_letter_code
_entity_poly.pdbx_strand_id
1 'polypeptide(L)' 'SRIKVTKAIIQSMTREERRKPSLIEGSRKKRIARGSGTSIVEVNRLLKQFEQVRSMMHHFSRKKGIKRFPFPMP' A
#
# COMPACT_ATOMS: atom_id res chain seq x y z
N SER A 1 -17.04 -5.73 -2.54
CA SER A 1 -16.23 -4.80 -3.37
C SER A 1 -14.82 -4.70 -2.84
N ARG A 2 -13.81 -4.83 -3.70
CA ARG A 2 -12.37 -4.84 -3.36
C ARG A 2 -11.89 -3.65 -2.51
N ILE A 3 -12.48 -2.47 -2.76
CA ILE A 3 -12.18 -1.24 -2.03
C ILE A 3 -12.55 -1.35 -0.53
N LYS A 4 -13.64 -2.06 -0.19
CA LYS A 4 -14.07 -2.27 1.20
C LYS A 4 -13.04 -3.11 1.97
N VAL A 5 -12.53 -4.15 1.34
CA VAL A 5 -11.49 -5.05 1.88
C VAL A 5 -10.20 -4.28 2.15
N THR A 6 -9.73 -3.51 1.17
CA THR A 6 -8.56 -2.63 1.33
C THR A 6 -8.73 -1.66 2.49
N LYS A 7 -9.90 -1.01 2.59
CA LYS A 7 -10.19 -0.08 3.69
C LYS A 7 -10.17 -0.78 5.05
N ALA A 8 -10.76 -1.97 5.16
CA ALA A 8 -10.75 -2.77 6.38
C ALA A 8 -9.31 -3.13 6.81
N ILE A 9 -8.48 -3.61 5.88
CA ILE A 9 -7.07 -3.93 6.13
C ILE A 9 -6.30 -2.72 6.68
N ILE A 10 -6.44 -1.55 6.04
CA ILE A 10 -5.75 -0.33 6.45
C ILE A 10 -6.24 0.14 7.83
N GLN A 11 -7.54 0.03 8.10
CA GLN A 11 -8.12 0.39 9.39
C GLN A 11 -7.60 -0.49 10.54
N SER A 12 -7.32 -1.77 10.28
CA SER A 12 -6.75 -2.71 11.25
C SER A 12 -5.24 -2.54 11.51
N MET A 13 -4.56 -1.62 10.80
CA MET A 13 -3.17 -1.26 11.05
C MET A 13 -3.05 -0.15 12.10
N THR A 14 -1.96 -0.18 12.86
CA THR A 14 -1.53 0.91 13.75
C THR A 14 -0.94 2.08 12.96
N ARG A 15 -0.86 3.27 13.58
CA ARG A 15 -0.27 4.46 12.95
C ARG A 15 1.18 4.25 12.53
N GLU A 16 1.96 3.51 13.32
CA GLU A 16 3.35 3.20 13.04
C GLU A 16 3.50 2.30 11.80
N GLU A 17 2.66 1.27 11.71
CA GLU A 17 2.65 0.34 10.57
C GLU A 17 2.23 1.02 9.27
N ARG A 18 1.29 1.98 9.32
CA ARG A 18 0.90 2.77 8.14
C ARG A 18 2.02 3.69 7.65
N ARG A 19 2.80 4.26 8.58
CA ARG A 19 3.96 5.11 8.25
C ARG A 19 5.15 4.29 7.75
N LYS A 20 5.33 3.10 8.30
CA LYS A 20 6.45 2.20 7.98
C LYS A 20 5.91 0.78 7.69
N PRO A 21 5.52 0.50 6.43
CA PRO A 21 5.01 -0.81 6.02
C PRO A 21 6.04 -1.94 6.20
N SER A 22 7.33 -1.61 6.19
CA SER A 22 8.43 -2.55 6.42
C SER A 22 8.44 -3.15 7.82
N LEU A 23 7.69 -2.59 8.77
CA LEU A 23 7.54 -3.16 10.11
C LEU A 23 6.50 -4.29 10.15
N ILE A 24 5.70 -4.46 9.09
CA ILE A 24 4.58 -5.40 9.06
C ILE A 24 5.09 -6.82 8.75
N GLU A 25 5.60 -7.47 9.78
CA GLU A 25 6.09 -8.85 9.75
C GLU A 25 5.01 -9.89 10.07
N GLY A 26 5.36 -11.18 10.03
CA GLY A 26 4.42 -12.32 10.13
C GLY A 26 3.39 -12.22 11.28
N SER A 27 3.81 -11.84 12.49
CA SER A 27 2.89 -11.66 13.63
C SER A 27 1.88 -10.52 13.40
N ARG A 28 2.35 -9.38 12.88
CA ARG A 28 1.49 -8.22 12.57
C ARG A 28 0.57 -8.50 11.40
N LYS A 29 1.02 -9.23 10.37
CA LYS A 29 0.18 -9.70 9.25
C LYS A 29 -0.98 -10.57 9.75
N LYS A 30 -0.71 -11.51 10.66
CA LYS A 30 -1.75 -12.35 11.30
C LYS A 30 -2.77 -11.52 12.07
N ARG A 31 -2.32 -10.53 12.86
CA ARG A 31 -3.20 -9.63 13.62
C ARG A 31 -4.08 -8.78 12.70
N ILE A 32 -3.49 -8.17 11.67
CA ILE A 32 -4.22 -7.34 10.70
C ILE A 32 -5.26 -8.19 9.98
N ALA A 33 -4.86 -9.34 9.43
CA ALA A 33 -5.76 -10.28 8.73
C ALA A 33 -6.96 -10.68 9.60
N ARG A 34 -6.72 -11.06 10.86
CA ARG A 34 -7.79 -11.38 11.83
C ARG A 34 -8.68 -10.16 12.11
N GLY A 35 -8.09 -8.99 12.33
CA GLY A 35 -8.83 -7.76 12.63
C GLY A 35 -9.65 -7.21 11.46
N SER A 36 -9.22 -7.43 10.21
CA SER A 36 -9.95 -7.02 9.00
C SER A 36 -10.89 -8.09 8.44
N GLY A 37 -10.87 -9.31 9.00
CA GLY A 37 -11.65 -10.43 8.46
C GLY A 37 -11.16 -10.90 7.09
N THR A 38 -9.86 -10.79 6.83
CA THR A 38 -9.24 -11.10 5.52
C THR A 38 -8.15 -12.14 5.68
N SER A 39 -7.63 -12.64 4.56
CA SER A 39 -6.51 -13.57 4.57
C SER A 39 -5.14 -12.87 4.70
N ILE A 40 -4.14 -13.59 5.20
CA ILE A 40 -2.74 -13.12 5.22
C ILE A 40 -2.24 -12.83 3.79
N VAL A 41 -2.73 -13.59 2.81
CA VAL A 41 -2.37 -13.43 1.39
C VAL A 41 -2.84 -12.08 0.85
N GLU A 42 -4.06 -11.65 1.19
CA GLU A 42 -4.59 -10.35 0.80
C GLU A 42 -3.80 -9.19 1.42
N VAL A 43 -3.46 -9.30 2.71
CA VAL A 43 -2.59 -8.31 3.36
C VAL A 43 -1.23 -8.23 2.66
N ASN A 44 -0.62 -9.37 2.33
CA ASN A 44 0.66 -9.40 1.63
C ASN A 44 0.58 -8.81 0.21
N ARG A 45 -0.51 -9.08 -0.52
CA ARG A 45 -0.76 -8.52 -1.84
C ARG A 45 -0.86 -7.00 -1.78
N LEU A 46 -1.57 -6.47 -0.79
CA LEU A 46 -1.73 -5.03 -0.60
C LEU A 46 -0.39 -4.36 -0.27
N LEU A 47 0.44 -4.97 0.59
CA LEU A 47 1.77 -4.46 0.90
C LEU A 47 2.67 -4.42 -0.33
N LYS A 48 2.69 -5.49 -1.14
CA LYS A 48 3.46 -5.53 -2.39
C LYS A 48 3.01 -4.44 -3.37
N GLN A 49 1.70 -4.26 -3.55
CA GLN A 49 1.16 -3.21 -4.42
C GLN A 49 1.57 -1.82 -3.95
N PHE A 50 1.54 -1.57 -2.63
CA PHE A 50 2.00 -0.31 -2.06
C PHE A 50 3.48 -0.07 -2.32
N GLU A 51 4.34 -1.07 -2.12
CA GLU A 51 5.78 -0.95 -2.38
C GLU A 51 6.10 -0.70 -3.86
N GLN A 52 5.38 -1.36 -4.77
CA GLN A 52 5.51 -1.12 -6.20
C GLN A 52 5.18 0.33 -6.56
N VAL A 53 4.06 0.86 -6.08
CA VAL A 53 3.66 2.26 -6.32
C VAL A 53 4.64 3.23 -5.69
N ARG A 54 5.10 2.95 -4.46
CA ARG A 54 6.10 3.77 -3.76
C ARG A 54 7.43 3.80 -4.52
N SER A 55 7.90 2.65 -4.99
CA SER A 55 9.12 2.53 -5.78
C SER A 55 8.98 3.28 -7.10
N MET A 56 7.86 3.14 -7.79
CA MET A 56 7.58 3.86 -9.03
C MET A 56 7.59 5.38 -8.81
N MET A 57 6.92 5.87 -7.77
CA MET A 57 6.88 7.30 -7.43
C MET A 57 8.26 7.86 -7.05
N HIS A 58 9.08 7.07 -6.34
CA HIS A 58 10.45 7.45 -6.02
C HIS A 58 11.34 7.52 -7.27
N HIS A 59 11.24 6.57 -8.20
CA HIS A 59 11.96 6.62 -9.48
C HIS A 59 11.50 7.80 -10.35
N PHE A 60 10.20 8.11 -10.35
CA PHE A 60 9.65 9.26 -11.05
C PHE A 60 10.11 10.59 -10.44
N SER A 61 10.21 10.67 -9.11
CA SER A 61 10.71 11.87 -8.41
C SER A 61 12.21 12.09 -8.61
N ARG A 62 13.01 11.04 -8.81
CA ARG A 62 14.46 11.15 -9.06
C ARG A 62 14.80 11.57 -10.50
N LYS A 63 13.92 11.29 -11.48
CA LYS A 63 14.00 11.87 -12.82
C LYS A 63 13.34 13.25 -12.81
N LYS A 64 14.13 14.28 -12.49
CA LYS A 64 13.83 15.72 -12.66
C LYS A 64 13.07 15.95 -13.98
N GLY A 65 11.75 16.08 -13.97
CA GLY A 65 10.99 16.06 -15.24
C GLY A 65 9.46 16.10 -15.18
N ILE A 66 8.84 16.96 -14.37
CA ILE A 66 7.46 17.41 -14.61
C ILE A 66 7.47 18.42 -15.80
N LYS A 67 7.97 17.98 -16.96
CA LYS A 67 7.95 18.78 -18.20
C LYS A 67 7.55 17.99 -19.46
N ARG A 68 7.16 16.71 -19.35
CA ARG A 68 6.69 15.92 -20.52
C ARG A 68 5.63 14.88 -20.16
N PHE A 69 4.50 15.31 -19.61
CA PHE A 69 3.25 14.59 -19.86
C PHE A 69 2.57 15.26 -21.06
N PRO A 70 2.60 14.67 -22.27
CA PRO A 70 1.88 15.17 -23.43
C PRO A 70 0.45 14.63 -23.40
N PHE A 71 -0.30 14.94 -22.35
CA PHE A 71 -1.74 14.66 -22.32
C PHE A 71 -2.47 16.00 -22.21
N PRO A 72 -3.18 16.44 -23.26
CA PRO A 72 -4.11 17.54 -23.12
C PRO A 72 -5.22 17.07 -22.18
N MET A 73 -5.44 17.79 -21.09
CA MET A 73 -6.69 17.63 -20.37
C MET A 73 -7.80 18.30 -21.21
N PRO A 74 -9.02 17.72 -21.25
CA PRO A 74 -10.16 18.35 -21.90
C PRO A 74 -10.48 19.72 -21.29
#